data_AF-A0A946JN61-F1
#
_entry.id   AF-A0A946JN61-F1
#
_cell.length_a   1.000
_cell.length_b   1.000
_cell.length_c   1.000
_cell.angle_alpha   90.00
_cell.angle_beta   90.00
_cell.angle_gamma   90.00
#
_symmetry.space_group_name_H-M   'P 1'
#
loop_
_entity.id
_entity.type
_entity.pdbx_description
1 polymer ?
#
loop_
_entity_poly.entity_id
_entity_poly.type
_entity_poly.pdbx_seq_one_letter_code
_entity_poly.pdbx_strand_id
1 'polypeptide(L)'
;FVPVTVATGLEWEHIAAVSANSPSLPGIIPKLGLNRKYPIGADFAHVIGYVGPVSDYDLSQINDKDPLLLIPRFQIGKNGIEAKVEKPLRGKAGYKTIEVNSVGRVMRVLKDQSGSPGVNLQLTIGHDLQRFATERMQGESSAAVVMDVNNGDVLALASAPTFDPNKFVNGISVSDWEALNDNKYRPLANKTVQGLYPPGSTFKMVVALAALTDGVINKNEEIFCPGHKDINGRKFHCWRKGGHGKVSLREALRYSCDVFFYDIAIRVGIEKITETAKALGLGIKHDLPLPAVRTGLMPTKQWKRKNKKQDWFIGDTANAGIGQGFVLASPLQLATMTARLASGLILQPRMLNMIDNKSTFINGNQKLNFKTEHLNLIRTGMYDVSNHPRGTAFSSRIDEKYKMAGKTGTSQVRFISKKEREGGVTKNEDLPWNRRDHALFVGYAPYKNPRYSISVIVEHGGAGSRKAAPIARDIMKKALSLGENSYGPMPNQIRSDKIKKSGKTV
;
A
#
# COMPACT_ATOMS: atom_id res chain seq x y z
N PHE A 1 -2.65 -42.71 -22.85
CA PHE A 1 -3.91 -41.94 -22.87
C PHE A 1 -3.69 -40.65 -22.09
N VAL A 2 -3.68 -39.49 -22.77
CA VAL A 2 -3.66 -38.18 -22.07
C VAL A 2 -5.13 -37.74 -21.98
N PRO A 3 -5.73 -37.69 -20.78
CA PRO A 3 -7.11 -37.25 -20.65
C PRO A 3 -7.24 -35.80 -21.11
N VAL A 4 -8.14 -35.54 -22.06
CA VAL A 4 -8.46 -34.19 -22.52
C VAL A 4 -9.64 -33.68 -21.70
N THR A 5 -9.50 -32.48 -21.16
CA THR A 5 -10.56 -31.83 -20.41
C THR A 5 -11.70 -31.43 -21.35
N VAL A 6 -12.87 -32.04 -21.19
CA VAL A 6 -14.08 -31.74 -22.00
C VAL A 6 -14.84 -30.54 -21.44
N ALA A 7 -15.01 -30.46 -20.11
CA ALA A 7 -15.68 -29.36 -19.43
C ALA A 7 -15.11 -29.15 -18.02
N THR A 8 -15.17 -27.93 -17.50
CA THR A 8 -14.71 -27.55 -16.14
C THR A 8 -15.67 -26.55 -15.50
N GLY A 9 -15.63 -26.42 -14.17
CA GLY A 9 -16.49 -25.47 -13.46
C GLY A 9 -17.96 -25.90 -13.46
N LEU A 10 -18.20 -27.21 -13.57
CA LEU A 10 -19.54 -27.78 -13.52
C LEU A 10 -20.07 -27.77 -12.10
N GLU A 11 -21.34 -27.38 -11.95
CA GLU A 11 -22.10 -27.55 -10.72
C GLU A 11 -22.23 -29.05 -10.36
N TRP A 12 -22.45 -29.31 -9.08
CA TRP A 12 -22.55 -30.68 -8.55
C TRP A 12 -23.62 -31.51 -9.27
N GLU A 13 -24.72 -30.90 -9.65
CA GLU A 13 -25.84 -31.53 -10.37
C GLU A 13 -25.40 -32.11 -11.71
N HIS A 14 -24.58 -31.38 -12.47
CA HIS A 14 -24.05 -31.84 -13.75
C HIS A 14 -23.05 -33.00 -13.56
N ILE A 15 -22.17 -32.91 -12.55
CA ILE A 15 -21.23 -33.99 -12.22
C ILE A 15 -21.99 -35.26 -11.81
N ALA A 16 -23.05 -35.12 -11.01
CA ALA A 16 -23.90 -36.23 -10.60
C ALA A 16 -24.61 -36.87 -11.80
N ALA A 17 -25.17 -36.06 -12.72
CA ALA A 17 -25.82 -36.55 -13.93
C ALA A 17 -24.86 -37.33 -14.84
N VAL A 18 -23.64 -36.81 -15.07
CA VAL A 18 -22.60 -37.51 -15.84
C VAL A 18 -22.19 -38.81 -15.16
N SER A 19 -22.03 -38.79 -13.83
CA SER A 19 -21.64 -39.98 -13.06
C SER A 19 -22.69 -41.08 -13.13
N ALA A 20 -23.98 -40.74 -13.02
CA ALA A 20 -25.09 -41.69 -13.13
C ALA A 20 -25.19 -42.32 -14.52
N ASN A 21 -24.80 -41.60 -15.57
CA ASN A 21 -24.81 -42.06 -16.96
C ASN A 21 -23.45 -42.63 -17.43
N SER A 22 -22.48 -42.79 -16.54
CA SER A 22 -21.13 -43.30 -16.86
C SER A 22 -21.12 -44.60 -17.68
N PRO A 23 -22.00 -45.59 -17.45
CA PRO A 23 -22.08 -46.80 -18.30
C PRO A 23 -22.37 -46.50 -19.77
N SER A 24 -23.15 -45.45 -20.04
CA SER A 24 -23.54 -45.02 -21.40
C SER A 24 -22.56 -44.01 -22.01
N LEU A 25 -21.56 -43.55 -21.25
CA LEU A 25 -20.58 -42.54 -21.64
C LEU A 25 -19.14 -43.09 -21.55
N PRO A 26 -18.80 -44.16 -22.30
CA PRO A 26 -17.48 -44.77 -22.21
C PRO A 26 -16.37 -43.77 -22.56
N GLY A 27 -15.39 -43.65 -21.67
CA GLY A 27 -14.26 -42.73 -21.82
C GLY A 27 -14.46 -41.35 -21.18
N ILE A 28 -15.68 -41.01 -20.75
CA ILE A 28 -15.94 -39.79 -19.97
C ILE A 28 -15.80 -40.12 -18.48
N ILE A 29 -14.83 -39.47 -17.83
CA ILE A 29 -14.52 -39.72 -16.42
C ILE A 29 -14.72 -38.42 -15.64
N PRO A 30 -15.74 -38.32 -14.76
CA PRO A 30 -15.87 -37.17 -13.87
C PRO A 30 -14.70 -37.17 -12.89
N LYS A 31 -14.01 -36.02 -12.78
CA LYS A 31 -12.94 -35.81 -11.80
C LYS A 31 -13.27 -34.61 -10.93
N LEU A 32 -13.15 -34.80 -9.62
CA LEU A 32 -13.21 -33.71 -8.67
C LEU A 32 -11.84 -33.02 -8.61
N GLY A 33 -11.87 -31.70 -8.73
CA GLY A 33 -10.71 -30.84 -8.61
C GLY A 33 -11.02 -29.68 -7.66
N LEU A 34 -9.97 -29.14 -7.03
CA LEU A 34 -10.09 -27.90 -6.27
C LEU A 34 -9.82 -26.73 -7.22
N ASN A 35 -10.66 -25.70 -7.14
CA ASN A 35 -10.42 -24.46 -7.84
C ASN A 35 -10.37 -23.30 -6.83
N ARG A 36 -9.54 -22.30 -7.13
CA ARG A 36 -9.42 -21.12 -6.26
C ARG A 36 -10.63 -20.21 -6.44
N LYS A 37 -11.13 -19.65 -5.35
CA LYS A 37 -12.25 -18.70 -5.35
C LYS A 37 -11.92 -17.54 -4.43
N TYR A 38 -12.23 -16.32 -4.87
CA TYR A 38 -12.08 -15.07 -4.12
C TYR A 38 -13.47 -14.51 -3.81
N PRO A 39 -14.07 -14.83 -2.65
CA PRO A 39 -15.47 -14.48 -2.35
C PRO A 39 -15.71 -12.97 -2.24
N ILE A 40 -14.70 -12.23 -1.80
CA ILE A 40 -14.73 -10.77 -1.63
C ILE A 40 -14.22 -10.06 -2.90
N GLY A 41 -13.81 -10.83 -3.92
CA GLY A 41 -13.44 -10.32 -5.24
C GLY A 41 -12.48 -9.15 -5.19
N ALA A 42 -12.93 -8.02 -5.74
CA ALA A 42 -12.08 -6.89 -6.06
C ALA A 42 -11.51 -6.14 -4.83
N ASP A 43 -12.14 -6.20 -3.67
CA ASP A 43 -11.68 -5.45 -2.48
C ASP A 43 -10.30 -5.90 -1.97
N PHE A 44 -9.94 -7.16 -2.25
CA PHE A 44 -8.67 -7.78 -1.83
C PHE A 44 -7.73 -8.14 -2.99
N ALA A 45 -8.05 -7.73 -4.22
CA ALA A 45 -7.31 -8.13 -5.42
C ALA A 45 -5.80 -7.82 -5.33
N HIS A 46 -5.43 -6.63 -4.84
CA HIS A 46 -4.01 -6.26 -4.70
C HIS A 46 -3.33 -6.79 -3.43
N VAL A 47 -4.12 -7.22 -2.44
CA VAL A 47 -3.64 -7.75 -1.16
C VAL A 47 -3.38 -9.25 -1.30
N ILE A 48 -4.44 -10.01 -1.58
CA ILE A 48 -4.36 -11.46 -1.73
C ILE A 48 -3.69 -11.80 -3.07
N GLY A 49 -4.01 -11.05 -4.12
CA GLY A 49 -3.60 -11.40 -5.48
C GLY A 49 -4.52 -12.44 -6.09
N TYR A 50 -3.96 -13.21 -7.01
CA TYR A 50 -4.65 -14.32 -7.63
C TYR A 50 -3.69 -15.45 -7.95
N VAL A 51 -4.23 -16.67 -8.09
CA VAL A 51 -3.56 -17.77 -8.77
C VAL A 51 -3.90 -17.77 -10.25
N GLY A 52 -3.04 -18.37 -11.06
CA GLY A 52 -3.32 -18.60 -12.47
C GLY A 52 -2.47 -19.74 -13.02
N PRO A 53 -2.78 -20.22 -14.24
CA PRO A 53 -2.04 -21.30 -14.88
C PRO A 53 -0.54 -21.03 -14.95
N VAL A 54 0.28 -22.03 -14.64
CA VAL A 54 1.74 -22.00 -14.89
C VAL A 54 1.96 -21.77 -16.38
N SER A 55 2.87 -20.84 -16.69
CA SER A 55 3.32 -20.51 -18.05
C SER A 55 4.80 -20.85 -18.21
N ASP A 56 5.26 -20.94 -19.46
CA ASP A 56 6.68 -21.16 -19.78
C ASP A 56 7.58 -20.07 -19.17
N TYR A 57 7.07 -18.83 -19.09
CA TYR A 57 7.77 -17.76 -18.39
C TYR A 57 7.97 -18.09 -16.92
N ASP A 58 6.96 -18.58 -16.20
CA ASP A 58 7.14 -18.92 -14.77
C ASP A 58 8.14 -20.07 -14.60
N LEU A 59 8.06 -21.10 -15.44
CA LEU A 59 9.02 -22.22 -15.43
C LEU A 59 10.46 -21.74 -15.68
N SER A 60 10.65 -20.71 -16.49
CA SER A 60 11.97 -20.10 -16.71
C SER A 60 12.49 -19.31 -15.51
N GLN A 61 11.60 -18.77 -14.68
CA GLN A 61 11.95 -17.91 -13.54
C GLN A 61 12.06 -18.69 -12.23
N ILE A 62 11.36 -19.81 -12.10
CA ILE A 62 11.27 -20.59 -10.88
C ILE A 62 12.27 -21.75 -10.95
N ASN A 63 13.28 -21.74 -10.07
CA ASN A 63 14.18 -22.88 -9.88
C ASN A 63 13.55 -23.94 -8.95
N ASP A 64 12.32 -24.35 -9.26
CA ASP A 64 11.57 -25.39 -8.55
C ASP A 64 11.29 -26.51 -9.53
N LYS A 65 11.75 -27.71 -9.19
CA LYS A 65 11.62 -28.92 -10.04
C LYS A 65 10.42 -29.76 -9.64
N ASP A 66 9.48 -29.19 -8.90
CA ASP A 66 8.24 -29.86 -8.52
C ASP A 66 7.47 -30.31 -9.78
N PRO A 67 7.27 -31.63 -9.98
CA PRO A 67 6.58 -32.16 -11.15
C PRO A 67 5.15 -31.61 -11.34
N LEU A 68 4.53 -31.10 -10.27
CA LEU A 68 3.23 -30.44 -10.35
C LEU A 68 3.22 -29.27 -11.33
N LEU A 69 4.34 -28.55 -11.45
CA LEU A 69 4.44 -27.38 -12.33
C LEU A 69 4.38 -27.75 -13.81
N LEU A 70 4.63 -29.02 -14.14
CA LEU A 70 4.52 -29.56 -15.50
C LEU A 70 3.10 -30.06 -15.82
N ILE A 71 2.21 -30.11 -14.84
CA ILE A 71 0.81 -30.51 -15.07
C ILE A 71 0.11 -29.37 -15.84
N PRO A 72 -0.49 -29.66 -17.01
CA PRO A 72 -1.19 -28.64 -17.79
C PRO A 72 -2.22 -27.89 -16.96
N ARG A 73 -2.16 -26.56 -17.03
CA ARG A 73 -3.06 -25.62 -16.32
C ARG A 73 -2.98 -25.72 -14.79
N PHE A 74 -1.94 -26.32 -14.22
CA PHE A 74 -1.70 -26.24 -12.79
C PHE A 74 -1.63 -24.77 -12.35
N GLN A 75 -2.26 -24.43 -11.23
CA GLN A 75 -2.36 -23.05 -10.77
C GLN A 75 -1.26 -22.75 -9.74
N ILE A 76 -0.56 -21.65 -9.96
CA ILE A 76 0.39 -21.08 -8.98
C ILE A 76 -0.02 -19.65 -8.64
N GLY A 77 0.43 -19.15 -7.50
CA GLY A 77 0.27 -17.74 -7.15
C GLY A 77 0.98 -16.82 -8.13
N LYS A 78 0.26 -15.87 -8.71
CA LYS A 78 0.76 -14.93 -9.73
C LYS A 78 0.97 -13.52 -9.22
N ASN A 79 0.21 -13.11 -8.21
CA ASN A 79 0.31 -11.79 -7.60
C ASN A 79 0.02 -11.85 -6.09
N GLY A 80 0.25 -10.75 -5.39
CA GLY A 80 -0.08 -10.56 -3.97
C GLY A 80 0.57 -11.60 -3.06
N ILE A 81 -0.15 -11.93 -1.99
CA ILE A 81 0.24 -12.96 -1.04
C ILE A 81 0.29 -14.34 -1.69
N GLU A 82 -0.62 -14.63 -2.64
CA GLU A 82 -0.64 -15.91 -3.36
C GLU A 82 0.73 -16.18 -4.02
N ALA A 83 1.33 -15.19 -4.69
CA ALA A 83 2.65 -15.33 -5.29
C ALA A 83 3.78 -15.35 -4.26
N LYS A 84 3.74 -14.47 -3.26
CA LYS A 84 4.87 -14.30 -2.35
C LYS A 84 5.00 -15.45 -1.34
N VAL A 85 3.89 -16.11 -1.03
CA VAL A 85 3.79 -17.24 -0.10
C VAL A 85 3.32 -18.50 -0.84
N GLU A 86 3.57 -18.56 -2.16
CA GLU A 86 3.09 -19.63 -3.05
C GLU A 86 3.46 -21.02 -2.54
N LYS A 87 4.75 -21.26 -2.28
CA LYS A 87 5.24 -22.59 -1.91
C LYS A 87 4.64 -23.11 -0.59
N PRO A 88 4.61 -22.33 0.51
CA PRO A 88 3.88 -22.73 1.71
C PRO A 88 2.37 -22.91 1.49
N LEU A 89 1.74 -22.11 0.61
CA LEU A 89 0.30 -22.22 0.31
C LEU A 89 -0.04 -23.42 -0.60
N ARG A 90 0.87 -23.84 -1.49
CA ARG A 90 0.70 -24.99 -2.38
C ARG A 90 0.73 -26.31 -1.63
N GLY A 91 1.54 -26.40 -0.57
CA GLY A 91 1.77 -27.65 0.15
C GLY A 91 2.65 -28.61 -0.63
N LYS A 92 2.46 -29.92 -0.42
CA LYS A 92 3.23 -30.99 -1.10
C LYS A 92 2.28 -32.02 -1.68
N ALA A 93 2.44 -32.36 -2.95
CA ALA A 93 1.66 -33.43 -3.55
C ALA A 93 2.03 -34.81 -2.98
N GLY A 94 1.01 -35.66 -2.92
CA GLY A 94 1.17 -37.10 -2.76
C GLY A 94 1.29 -37.79 -4.12
N TYR A 95 1.45 -39.10 -4.11
CA TYR A 95 1.42 -39.90 -5.34
C TYR A 95 0.72 -41.24 -5.11
N LYS A 96 0.02 -41.71 -6.14
CA LYS A 96 -0.58 -43.05 -6.19
C LYS A 96 0.05 -43.85 -7.31
N THR A 97 0.50 -45.06 -6.98
CA THR A 97 0.93 -46.05 -7.98
C THR A 97 -0.25 -46.98 -8.23
N ILE A 98 -0.71 -47.04 -9.47
CA ILE A 98 -1.88 -47.84 -9.87
C ILE A 98 -1.49 -48.84 -10.94
N GLU A 99 -2.05 -50.04 -10.88
CA GLU A 99 -1.95 -51.04 -11.93
C GLU A 99 -3.11 -50.85 -12.91
N VAL A 100 -2.80 -50.83 -14.21
CA VAL A 100 -3.78 -50.64 -15.28
C VAL A 100 -3.71 -51.80 -16.27
N ASN A 101 -4.84 -52.14 -16.90
CA ASN A 101 -4.87 -53.15 -17.97
C ASN A 101 -4.39 -52.57 -19.33
N SER A 102 -4.34 -53.41 -20.37
CA SER A 102 -3.89 -53.02 -21.73
C SER A 102 -4.70 -51.88 -22.37
N VAL A 103 -5.91 -51.61 -21.88
CA VAL A 103 -6.80 -50.55 -22.35
C VAL A 103 -6.77 -49.32 -21.42
N GLY A 104 -5.93 -49.34 -20.37
CA GLY A 104 -5.75 -48.24 -19.41
C GLY A 104 -6.79 -48.15 -18.30
N ARG A 105 -7.64 -49.18 -18.11
CA ARG A 105 -8.55 -49.23 -16.95
C ARG A 105 -7.77 -49.54 -15.68
N VAL A 106 -8.06 -48.80 -14.62
CA VAL A 106 -7.45 -48.98 -13.29
C VAL A 106 -7.94 -50.29 -12.67
N MET A 107 -7.02 -51.21 -12.37
CA MET A 107 -7.31 -52.52 -11.79
C MET A 107 -7.16 -52.50 -10.26
N ARG A 108 -6.05 -51.94 -9.75
CA ARG A 108 -5.79 -51.79 -8.31
C ARG A 108 -4.82 -50.66 -7.99
N VAL A 109 -4.83 -50.19 -6.74
CA VAL A 109 -3.86 -49.23 -6.20
C VAL A 109 -2.77 -50.00 -5.46
N LEU A 110 -1.51 -49.87 -5.88
CA LEU A 110 -0.35 -50.56 -5.31
C LEU A 110 0.27 -49.80 -4.13
N LYS A 111 0.33 -48.47 -4.24
CA LYS A 111 0.90 -47.59 -3.22
C LYS A 111 0.14 -46.28 -3.24
N ASP A 112 -0.18 -45.77 -2.06
CA ASP A 112 -0.86 -44.50 -1.87
C ASP A 112 -0.12 -43.72 -0.78
N GLN A 113 0.53 -42.62 -1.16
CA GLN A 113 1.15 -41.69 -0.22
C GLN A 113 0.43 -40.36 -0.33
N SER A 114 -0.32 -40.00 0.71
CA SER A 114 -1.04 -38.73 0.78
C SER A 114 -0.09 -37.54 0.77
N GLY A 115 -0.52 -36.45 0.12
CA GLY A 115 0.17 -35.16 0.17
C GLY A 115 -0.03 -34.45 1.51
N SER A 116 0.64 -33.31 1.66
CA SER A 116 0.44 -32.40 2.79
C SER A 116 -0.27 -31.12 2.29
N PRO A 117 -1.38 -30.70 2.91
CA PRO A 117 -2.03 -29.45 2.53
C PRO A 117 -1.10 -28.26 2.80
N GLY A 118 -1.31 -27.16 2.06
CA GLY A 118 -0.63 -25.91 2.34
C GLY A 118 -1.07 -25.26 3.65
N VAL A 119 -0.25 -24.31 4.12
CA VAL A 119 -0.46 -23.58 5.38
C VAL A 119 -1.69 -22.69 5.32
N ASN A 120 -2.33 -22.47 6.47
CA ASN A 120 -3.38 -21.47 6.62
C ASN A 120 -2.79 -20.14 7.09
N LEU A 121 -3.21 -19.06 6.44
CA LEU A 121 -2.80 -17.70 6.79
C LEU A 121 -3.99 -16.92 7.34
N GLN A 122 -3.77 -16.12 8.38
CA GLN A 122 -4.66 -15.03 8.77
C GLN A 122 -3.93 -13.70 8.56
N LEU A 123 -4.58 -12.76 7.87
CA LEU A 123 -4.02 -11.44 7.60
C LEU A 123 -4.35 -10.47 8.74
N THR A 124 -3.58 -9.39 8.83
CA THR A 124 -3.91 -8.24 9.68
C THR A 124 -5.00 -7.35 9.07
N ILE A 125 -5.28 -7.51 7.77
CA ILE A 125 -6.23 -6.67 7.03
C ILE A 125 -7.65 -7.25 7.17
N GLY A 126 -8.50 -6.50 7.86
CA GLY A 126 -9.92 -6.84 8.06
C GLY A 126 -10.79 -6.48 6.86
N HIS A 127 -11.78 -7.32 6.57
CA HIS A 127 -12.71 -7.13 5.45
C HIS A 127 -13.42 -5.77 5.49
N ASP A 128 -14.01 -5.41 6.63
CA ASP A 128 -14.92 -4.26 6.70
C ASP A 128 -14.21 -2.92 6.48
N LEU A 129 -12.97 -2.79 6.96
CA LEU A 129 -12.18 -1.58 6.73
C LEU A 129 -11.63 -1.53 5.30
N GLN A 130 -11.14 -2.66 4.78
CA GLN A 130 -10.60 -2.75 3.43
C GLN A 130 -11.67 -2.43 2.38
N ARG A 131 -12.86 -3.03 2.51
CA ARG A 131 -14.00 -2.77 1.64
C ARG A 131 -14.43 -1.31 1.70
N PHE A 132 -14.65 -0.78 2.90
CA PHE A 132 -15.04 0.64 3.07
C PHE A 132 -14.01 1.59 2.45
N ALA A 133 -12.70 1.33 2.65
CA ALA A 133 -11.64 2.14 2.06
C ALA A 133 -11.66 2.07 0.52
N THR A 134 -11.88 0.89 -0.04
CA THR A 134 -11.96 0.67 -1.49
C THR A 134 -13.18 1.37 -2.09
N GLU A 135 -14.36 1.21 -1.49
CA GLU A 135 -15.60 1.89 -1.87
C GLU A 135 -15.45 3.42 -1.80
N ARG A 136 -14.85 3.93 -0.73
CA ARG A 136 -14.64 5.37 -0.53
C ARG A 136 -13.73 6.01 -1.58
N MET A 137 -12.89 5.22 -2.22
CA MET A 137 -11.94 5.62 -3.26
C MET A 137 -12.42 5.35 -4.69
N GLN A 138 -13.62 4.78 -4.86
CA GLN A 138 -14.17 4.51 -6.19
C GLN A 138 -14.25 5.78 -7.05
N GLY A 139 -14.00 5.61 -8.35
CA GLY A 139 -13.97 6.71 -9.33
C GLY A 139 -12.66 7.49 -9.39
N GLU A 140 -11.75 7.30 -8.44
CA GLU A 140 -10.46 7.99 -8.37
C GLU A 140 -9.29 6.99 -8.56
N SER A 141 -8.19 7.44 -9.17
CA SER A 141 -6.93 6.68 -9.17
C SER A 141 -6.20 6.98 -7.86
N SER A 142 -6.22 6.05 -6.90
CA SER A 142 -5.85 6.38 -5.52
C SER A 142 -5.35 5.18 -4.71
N ALA A 143 -4.77 5.48 -3.55
CA ALA A 143 -4.28 4.50 -2.60
C ALA A 143 -4.51 4.99 -1.17
N ALA A 144 -4.90 4.08 -0.28
CA ALA A 144 -5.03 4.31 1.15
C ALA A 144 -4.37 3.18 1.94
N VAL A 145 -3.58 3.54 2.94
CA VAL A 145 -2.95 2.59 3.87
C VAL A 145 -3.30 3.00 5.28
N VAL A 146 -3.84 2.07 6.07
CA VAL A 146 -4.10 2.24 7.50
C VAL A 146 -3.20 1.28 8.27
N MET A 147 -2.51 1.77 9.30
CA MET A 147 -1.59 0.97 10.11
C MET A 147 -1.79 1.25 11.59
N ASP A 148 -1.78 0.20 12.42
CA ASP A 148 -1.77 0.32 13.88
C ASP A 148 -0.42 0.85 14.36
N VAL A 149 -0.45 1.90 15.19
CA VAL A 149 0.74 2.62 15.64
C VAL A 149 1.45 1.96 16.82
N ASN A 150 0.89 0.89 17.39
CA ASN A 150 1.49 0.19 18.51
C ASN A 150 2.33 -1.01 18.06
N ASN A 151 1.95 -1.67 16.98
CA ASN A 151 2.59 -2.92 16.53
C ASN A 151 2.98 -2.93 15.05
N GLY A 152 2.57 -1.95 14.25
CA GLY A 152 2.89 -1.89 12.82
C GLY A 152 1.99 -2.75 11.93
N ASP A 153 0.89 -3.29 12.45
CA ASP A 153 -0.05 -4.08 11.66
C ASP A 153 -0.76 -3.21 10.61
N VAL A 154 -0.71 -3.64 9.36
CA VAL A 154 -1.43 -3.01 8.26
C VAL A 154 -2.89 -3.48 8.31
N LEU A 155 -3.80 -2.57 8.57
CA LEU A 155 -5.23 -2.87 8.76
C LEU A 155 -6.05 -2.67 7.49
N ALA A 156 -5.55 -1.82 6.58
CA ALA A 156 -6.08 -1.66 5.23
C ALA A 156 -4.95 -1.28 4.26
N LEU A 157 -5.01 -1.85 3.06
CA LEU A 157 -4.07 -1.64 1.97
C LEU A 157 -4.88 -1.54 0.67
N ALA A 158 -5.64 -0.46 0.54
CA ALA A 158 -6.60 -0.27 -0.53
C ALA A 158 -5.97 0.48 -1.70
N SER A 159 -6.18 -0.01 -2.92
CA SER A 159 -5.70 0.57 -4.18
C SER A 159 -6.85 0.63 -5.16
N ALA A 160 -7.11 1.81 -5.71
CA ALA A 160 -8.20 2.07 -6.64
C ALA A 160 -7.67 2.63 -7.97
N PRO A 161 -8.30 2.32 -9.11
CA PRO A 161 -9.30 1.26 -9.28
C PRO A 161 -8.73 -0.15 -9.02
N THR A 162 -9.63 -1.10 -8.82
CA THR A 162 -9.32 -2.52 -8.60
C THR A 162 -9.79 -3.39 -9.77
N PHE A 163 -9.59 -4.70 -9.68
CA PHE A 163 -9.97 -5.70 -10.68
C PHE A 163 -10.52 -6.96 -10.00
N ASP A 164 -11.28 -7.78 -10.72
CA ASP A 164 -11.78 -9.07 -10.18
C ASP A 164 -10.71 -10.16 -10.31
N PRO A 165 -10.14 -10.67 -9.20
CA PRO A 165 -9.13 -11.72 -9.24
C PRO A 165 -9.69 -13.07 -9.74
N ASN A 166 -11.01 -13.31 -9.68
CA ASN A 166 -11.61 -14.55 -10.16
C ASN A 166 -11.46 -14.72 -11.68
N LYS A 167 -11.38 -13.60 -12.44
CA LYS A 167 -11.15 -13.63 -13.89
C LYS A 167 -9.81 -14.23 -14.30
N PHE A 168 -8.82 -14.28 -13.39
CA PHE A 168 -7.48 -14.78 -13.68
C PHE A 168 -7.29 -16.27 -13.40
N VAL A 169 -8.13 -16.84 -12.53
CA VAL A 169 -7.99 -18.21 -12.00
C VAL A 169 -7.86 -19.25 -13.11
N ASN A 170 -8.69 -19.14 -14.14
CA ASN A 170 -8.72 -20.07 -15.28
C ASN A 170 -8.05 -19.51 -16.55
N GLY A 171 -7.33 -18.39 -16.43
CA GLY A 171 -6.90 -17.58 -17.56
C GLY A 171 -7.92 -16.50 -17.89
N ILE A 172 -7.44 -15.26 -18.01
CA ILE A 172 -8.24 -14.08 -18.32
C ILE A 172 -8.53 -14.01 -19.82
N SER A 173 -9.72 -13.51 -20.19
CA SER A 173 -10.06 -13.24 -21.59
C SER A 173 -9.21 -12.09 -22.15
N VAL A 174 -8.97 -12.08 -23.46
CA VAL A 174 -8.21 -11.00 -24.13
C VAL A 174 -8.88 -9.64 -23.90
N SER A 175 -10.20 -9.57 -24.05
CA SER A 175 -10.97 -8.33 -23.85
C SER A 175 -10.90 -7.82 -22.41
N ASP A 176 -10.98 -8.71 -21.41
CA ASP A 176 -10.85 -8.30 -20.00
C ASP A 176 -9.42 -7.83 -19.69
N TRP A 177 -8.41 -8.49 -20.27
CA TRP A 177 -7.02 -8.12 -20.10
C TRP A 177 -6.72 -6.74 -20.70
N GLU A 178 -7.13 -6.48 -21.95
CA GLU A 178 -6.97 -5.19 -22.62
C GLU A 178 -7.67 -4.07 -21.84
N ALA A 179 -8.89 -4.30 -21.36
CA ALA A 179 -9.62 -3.35 -20.54
C ALA A 179 -8.90 -2.96 -19.24
N LEU A 180 -8.09 -3.86 -18.67
CA LEU A 180 -7.27 -3.58 -17.49
C LEU A 180 -5.93 -2.93 -17.84
N ASN A 181 -5.29 -3.39 -18.92
CA ASN A 181 -3.97 -2.94 -19.35
C ASN A 181 -3.99 -1.51 -19.89
N ASP A 182 -4.98 -1.17 -20.72
CA ASP A 182 -5.05 0.10 -21.44
C ASP A 182 -5.76 1.19 -20.61
N ASN A 183 -6.25 0.83 -19.43
CA ASN A 183 -6.89 1.77 -18.54
C ASN A 183 -5.87 2.77 -17.97
N LYS A 184 -6.07 4.04 -18.28
CA LYS A 184 -5.23 5.17 -17.82
C LYS A 184 -5.07 5.26 -16.29
N TYR A 185 -5.99 4.70 -15.51
CA TYR A 185 -5.93 4.65 -14.04
C TYR A 185 -5.16 3.43 -13.51
N ARG A 186 -4.63 2.56 -14.37
CA ARG A 186 -3.71 1.47 -14.04
C ARG A 186 -4.25 0.55 -12.92
N PRO A 187 -5.38 -0.14 -13.12
CA PRO A 187 -6.02 -0.98 -12.10
C PRO A 187 -5.17 -2.17 -11.65
N LEU A 188 -4.26 -2.68 -12.48
CA LEU A 188 -3.38 -3.79 -12.12
C LEU A 188 -2.29 -3.42 -11.11
N ALA A 189 -1.91 -2.14 -11.04
CA ALA A 189 -0.84 -1.68 -10.16
C ALA A 189 -1.32 -1.58 -8.71
N ASN A 190 -0.56 -2.18 -7.78
CA ASN A 190 -0.79 -1.96 -6.35
C ASN A 190 -0.17 -0.63 -5.93
N LYS A 191 -0.95 0.45 -6.01
CA LYS A 191 -0.47 1.82 -5.77
C LYS A 191 0.03 2.08 -4.36
N THR A 192 -0.36 1.24 -3.39
CA THR A 192 0.04 1.38 -1.98
C THR A 192 1.52 1.09 -1.72
N VAL A 193 2.12 0.16 -2.49
CA VAL A 193 3.51 -0.30 -2.32
C VAL A 193 4.36 -0.16 -3.58
N GLN A 194 3.73 -0.13 -4.76
CA GLN A 194 4.41 0.01 -6.05
C GLN A 194 4.40 1.46 -6.57
N GLY A 195 3.44 2.27 -6.13
CA GLY A 195 3.35 3.68 -6.46
C GLY A 195 4.43 4.48 -5.74
N LEU A 196 5.19 5.29 -6.49
CA LEU A 196 6.20 6.19 -5.97
C LEU A 196 5.84 7.61 -6.36
N TYR A 197 5.60 8.45 -5.35
CA TYR A 197 5.16 9.82 -5.54
C TYR A 197 6.06 10.76 -4.76
N PRO A 198 6.30 11.98 -5.26
CA PRO A 198 6.90 13.00 -4.40
C PRO A 198 5.94 13.27 -3.23
N PRO A 199 6.39 13.12 -1.97
CA PRO A 199 5.52 13.24 -0.80
C PRO A 199 4.97 14.66 -0.61
N GLY A 200 5.60 15.66 -1.24
CA GLY A 200 5.23 17.06 -1.09
C GLY A 200 5.28 17.48 0.38
N SER A 201 4.35 18.36 0.78
CA SER A 201 4.35 18.95 2.12
C SER A 201 4.14 17.95 3.28
N THR A 202 3.82 16.68 3.03
CA THR A 202 3.83 15.64 4.09
C THR A 202 5.25 15.31 4.57
N PHE A 203 6.27 15.61 3.77
CA PHE A 203 7.67 15.39 4.11
C PHE A 203 8.25 16.45 5.06
N LYS A 204 7.55 17.58 5.23
CA LYS A 204 7.98 18.67 6.12
C LYS A 204 8.19 18.21 7.57
N MET A 205 7.50 17.15 7.99
CA MET A 205 7.68 16.57 9.33
C MET A 205 9.09 15.99 9.51
N VAL A 206 9.61 15.35 8.46
CA VAL A 206 10.98 14.81 8.43
C VAL A 206 12.00 15.94 8.55
N VAL A 207 11.82 17.00 7.75
CA VAL A 207 12.75 18.13 7.69
C VAL A 207 12.74 18.92 9.00
N ALA A 208 11.56 19.15 9.59
CA ALA A 208 11.45 19.78 10.89
C ALA A 208 12.10 18.95 12.00
N LEU A 209 11.88 17.62 12.00
CA LEU A 209 12.50 16.73 12.99
C LEU A 209 14.03 16.68 12.83
N ALA A 210 14.52 16.67 11.60
CA ALA A 210 15.95 16.74 11.30
C ALA A 210 16.55 18.06 11.82
N ALA A 211 15.90 19.20 11.57
CA ALA A 211 16.36 20.51 12.01
C ALA A 211 16.40 20.68 13.53
N LEU A 212 15.39 20.15 14.23
CA LEU A 212 15.38 20.13 15.69
C LEU A 212 16.46 19.20 16.25
N THR A 213 16.62 18.02 15.66
CA THR A 213 17.57 17.01 16.15
C THR A 213 19.02 17.42 15.93
N ASP A 214 19.31 18.09 14.82
CA ASP A 214 20.63 18.62 14.48
C ASP A 214 20.94 19.94 15.23
N GLY A 215 19.98 20.48 16.00
CA GLY A 215 20.14 21.73 16.76
C GLY A 215 20.16 23.00 15.92
N VAL A 216 19.85 22.89 14.63
CA VAL A 216 19.86 24.01 13.68
C VAL A 216 18.76 25.02 13.98
N ILE A 217 17.62 24.58 14.51
CA ILE A 217 16.55 25.45 15.01
C ILE A 217 16.13 25.05 16.42
N ASN A 218 15.55 25.99 17.15
CA ASN A 218 14.86 25.74 18.42
C ASN A 218 13.35 26.01 18.29
N LYS A 219 12.58 25.76 19.35
CA LYS A 219 11.11 25.90 19.35
C LYS A 219 10.59 27.33 19.22
N ASN A 220 11.42 28.34 19.51
CA ASN A 220 11.08 29.76 19.48
C ASN A 220 11.54 30.46 18.19
N GLU A 221 12.25 29.75 17.31
CA GLU A 221 12.74 30.31 16.05
C GLU A 221 11.56 30.76 15.17
N GLU A 222 11.63 31.99 14.68
CA GLU A 222 10.71 32.54 13.69
C GLU A 222 11.43 32.87 12.39
N ILE A 223 10.82 32.52 11.25
CA ILE A 223 11.35 32.85 9.93
C ILE A 223 10.33 33.70 9.18
N PHE A 224 10.78 34.81 8.60
CA PHE A 224 9.94 35.67 7.78
C PHE A 224 9.73 35.07 6.38
N CYS A 225 8.47 34.89 5.99
CA CYS A 225 8.06 34.41 4.69
C CYS A 225 7.40 35.54 3.88
N PRO A 226 8.13 36.18 2.95
CA PRO A 226 7.57 37.18 2.01
C PRO A 226 6.91 36.55 0.78
N GLY A 227 6.67 35.22 0.80
CA GLY A 227 6.09 34.48 -0.31
C GLY A 227 7.11 33.86 -1.27
N HIS A 228 8.40 34.11 -1.07
CA HIS A 228 9.50 33.46 -1.79
C HIS A 228 10.81 33.48 -0.98
N LYS A 229 11.80 32.71 -1.43
CA LYS A 229 13.19 32.75 -0.98
C LYS A 229 14.11 32.78 -2.19
N ASP A 230 15.05 33.70 -2.23
CA ASP A 230 16.09 33.74 -3.27
C ASP A 230 17.23 32.78 -2.91
N ILE A 231 17.55 31.89 -3.84
CA ILE A 231 18.62 30.89 -3.70
C ILE A 231 19.44 30.93 -4.98
N ASN A 232 20.68 31.39 -4.88
CA ASN A 232 21.61 31.56 -6.02
C ASN A 232 20.97 32.28 -7.22
N GLY A 233 20.34 33.43 -6.98
CA GLY A 233 19.71 34.25 -8.04
C GLY A 233 18.38 33.69 -8.58
N ARG A 234 17.85 32.59 -8.04
CA ARG A 234 16.56 32.02 -8.42
C ARG A 234 15.54 32.12 -7.29
N LYS A 235 14.33 32.58 -7.63
CA LYS A 235 13.18 32.62 -6.71
C LYS A 235 12.52 31.25 -6.53
N PHE A 236 12.55 30.77 -5.30
CA PHE A 236 11.77 29.62 -4.84
C PHE A 236 10.51 30.13 -4.14
N HIS A 237 9.36 29.88 -4.75
CA HIS A 237 8.10 30.46 -4.30
C HIS A 237 7.44 29.61 -3.22
N CYS A 238 6.71 30.30 -2.35
CA CYS A 238 5.71 29.72 -1.47
C CYS A 238 4.39 29.57 -2.22
N TRP A 239 3.55 28.61 -1.81
CA TRP A 239 2.19 28.48 -2.33
C TRP A 239 1.33 29.74 -2.08
N ARG A 240 1.62 30.50 -1.02
CA ARG A 240 0.96 31.78 -0.71
C ARG A 240 1.77 32.95 -1.26
N LYS A 241 1.28 33.60 -2.32
CA LYS A 241 1.94 34.72 -3.01
C LYS A 241 2.29 35.89 -2.08
N GLY A 242 1.36 36.31 -1.22
CA GLY A 242 1.56 37.40 -0.25
C GLY A 242 2.41 37.01 0.97
N GLY A 243 2.93 35.78 1.02
CA GLY A 243 3.70 35.29 2.15
C GLY A 243 2.86 34.94 3.38
N HIS A 244 3.57 34.52 4.44
CA HIS A 244 2.98 34.14 5.72
C HIS A 244 3.40 35.08 6.86
N GLY A 245 4.21 36.12 6.57
CA GLY A 245 4.81 36.95 7.61
C GLY A 245 5.86 36.18 8.41
N LYS A 246 6.11 36.59 9.65
CA LYS A 246 6.92 35.80 10.59
C LYS A 246 6.11 34.58 11.01
N VAL A 247 6.72 33.40 10.90
CA VAL A 247 6.09 32.15 11.31
C VAL A 247 7.05 31.33 12.15
N SER A 248 6.54 30.81 13.27
CA SER A 248 7.17 29.77 14.07
C SER A 248 7.13 28.42 13.36
N LEU A 249 7.88 27.42 13.86
CA LEU A 249 7.81 26.04 13.34
C LEU A 249 6.37 25.48 13.36
N ARG A 250 5.63 25.71 14.45
CA ARG A 250 4.26 25.24 14.63
C ARG A 250 3.33 25.85 13.57
N GLU A 251 3.47 27.15 13.31
CA GLU A 251 2.70 27.86 12.27
C GLU A 251 3.13 27.46 10.86
N ALA A 252 4.43 27.25 10.63
CA ALA A 252 4.95 26.79 9.36
C ALA A 252 4.38 25.41 8.98
N LEU A 253 4.22 24.50 9.96
CA LEU A 253 3.53 23.22 9.77
C LEU A 253 2.04 23.42 9.50
N ARG A 254 1.36 24.26 10.31
CA ARG A 254 -0.08 24.58 10.21
C ARG A 254 -0.46 25.13 8.83
N TYR A 255 0.23 26.18 8.40
CA TYR A 255 0.03 26.86 7.11
C TYR A 255 0.73 26.15 5.96
N SER A 256 1.55 25.13 6.24
CA SER A 256 2.38 24.50 5.23
C SER A 256 3.28 25.51 4.49
N CYS A 257 3.92 26.44 5.21
CA CYS A 257 4.79 27.46 4.61
C CYS A 257 5.96 26.80 3.88
N ASP A 258 6.28 27.15 2.63
CA ASP A 258 7.42 26.55 1.92
C ASP A 258 8.73 27.26 2.26
N VAL A 259 8.72 28.59 2.40
CA VAL A 259 9.92 29.40 2.69
C VAL A 259 10.60 28.98 3.98
N PHE A 260 9.83 28.72 5.04
CA PHE A 260 10.36 28.20 6.30
C PHE A 260 11.13 26.89 6.06
N PHE A 261 10.56 25.98 5.26
CA PHE A 261 11.16 24.67 4.99
C PHE A 261 12.31 24.70 3.99
N TYR A 262 12.32 25.65 3.05
CA TYR A 262 13.51 25.93 2.23
C TYR A 262 14.69 26.36 3.11
N ASP A 263 14.44 27.27 4.05
CA ASP A 263 15.46 27.79 4.96
C ASP A 263 16.07 26.69 5.82
N ILE A 264 15.23 25.98 6.58
CA ILE A 264 15.73 24.96 7.52
C ILE A 264 16.33 23.76 6.77
N ALA A 265 15.83 23.40 5.59
CA ALA A 265 16.41 22.31 4.82
C ALA A 265 17.82 22.66 4.34
N ILE A 266 18.06 23.90 3.90
CA ILE A 266 19.38 24.36 3.46
C ILE A 266 20.35 24.34 4.64
N ARG A 267 19.93 24.84 5.81
CA ARG A 267 20.76 24.88 7.02
C ARG A 267 21.15 23.48 7.52
N VAL A 268 20.21 22.53 7.52
CA VAL A 268 20.44 21.13 7.96
C VAL A 268 21.22 20.32 6.93
N GLY A 269 20.96 20.54 5.63
CA GLY A 269 21.56 19.78 4.55
C GLY A 269 20.92 18.41 4.29
N ILE A 270 21.14 17.89 3.08
CA ILE A 270 20.41 16.72 2.57
C ILE A 270 20.73 15.41 3.31
N GLU A 271 21.96 15.23 3.81
CA GLU A 271 22.37 13.96 4.40
C GLU A 271 21.62 13.71 5.72
N LYS A 272 21.50 14.74 6.57
CA LYS A 272 20.72 14.68 7.82
C LYS A 272 19.23 14.52 7.59
N ILE A 273 18.69 15.18 6.56
CA ILE A 273 17.29 14.96 6.13
C ILE A 273 17.08 13.51 5.71
N THR A 274 18.02 12.93 4.95
CA THR A 274 17.94 11.54 4.47
C THR A 274 18.09 10.52 5.62
N GLU A 275 19.00 10.77 6.55
CA GLU A 275 19.17 9.96 7.77
C GLU A 275 17.86 9.92 8.57
N THR A 276 17.27 11.09 8.83
CA THR A 276 15.99 11.22 9.53
C THR A 276 14.84 10.54 8.76
N ALA A 277 14.80 10.69 7.44
CA ALA A 277 13.79 10.05 6.59
C ALA A 277 13.84 8.52 6.71
N LYS A 278 15.05 7.93 6.66
CA LYS A 278 15.27 6.49 6.82
C LYS A 278 14.91 5.99 8.22
N ALA A 279 15.26 6.75 9.26
CA ALA A 279 14.84 6.45 10.63
C ALA A 279 13.31 6.43 10.78
N LEU A 280 12.60 7.26 10.02
CA LEU A 280 11.13 7.27 9.94
C LEU A 280 10.56 6.27 8.92
N GLY A 281 11.38 5.45 8.27
CA GLY A 281 10.92 4.36 7.40
C GLY A 281 10.70 4.75 5.94
N LEU A 282 11.18 5.91 5.50
CA LEU A 282 11.21 6.33 4.09
C LEU A 282 12.53 5.93 3.43
N GLY A 283 12.52 5.61 2.13
CA GLY A 283 13.75 5.26 1.40
C GLY A 283 14.35 3.91 1.79
N ILE A 284 13.59 3.06 2.50
CA ILE A 284 13.94 1.68 2.84
C ILE A 284 12.91 0.73 2.26
N LYS A 285 13.33 -0.50 1.94
CA LYS A 285 12.43 -1.56 1.47
C LYS A 285 11.83 -2.25 2.68
N HIS A 286 10.52 -2.07 2.89
CA HIS A 286 9.79 -2.81 3.91
C HIS A 286 9.56 -4.25 3.45
N ASP A 287 9.70 -5.20 4.38
CA ASP A 287 9.46 -6.61 4.11
C ASP A 287 7.96 -6.91 4.30
N LEU A 288 7.26 -7.06 3.18
CA LEU A 288 5.86 -7.45 3.15
C LEU A 288 5.71 -8.66 2.25
N PRO A 289 4.71 -9.52 2.49
CA PRO A 289 4.39 -10.67 1.64
C PRO A 289 3.69 -10.22 0.34
N LEU A 290 4.22 -9.20 -0.32
CA LEU A 290 3.72 -8.63 -1.57
C LEU A 290 4.83 -8.55 -2.62
N PRO A 291 4.52 -8.76 -3.91
CA PRO A 291 5.48 -8.57 -4.98
C PRO A 291 5.77 -7.07 -5.23
N ALA A 292 6.98 -6.79 -5.71
CA ALA A 292 7.39 -5.48 -6.20
C ALA A 292 7.23 -4.29 -5.21
N VAL A 293 7.34 -4.53 -3.90
CA VAL A 293 7.42 -3.46 -2.88
C VAL A 293 8.62 -2.55 -3.19
N ARG A 294 8.34 -1.27 -3.48
CA ARG A 294 9.36 -0.29 -3.88
C ARG A 294 10.02 0.34 -2.66
N THR A 295 11.32 0.58 -2.76
CA THR A 295 12.16 1.23 -1.73
C THR A 295 11.90 2.73 -1.61
N GLY A 296 11.29 3.38 -2.61
CA GLY A 296 11.28 4.83 -2.71
C GLY A 296 12.67 5.40 -2.97
N LEU A 297 12.82 6.72 -2.80
CA LEU A 297 14.09 7.42 -2.98
C LEU A 297 14.23 8.57 -1.99
N MET A 298 15.15 8.43 -1.04
CA MET A 298 15.64 9.52 -0.21
C MET A 298 17.03 9.92 -0.75
N PRO A 299 17.14 11.05 -1.46
CA PRO A 299 18.31 11.35 -2.27
C PRO A 299 19.49 11.79 -1.41
N THR A 300 20.70 11.34 -1.75
CA THR A 300 21.96 11.79 -1.16
C THR A 300 22.83 12.48 -2.21
N LYS A 301 23.90 13.16 -1.79
CA LYS A 301 24.89 13.70 -2.73
C LYS A 301 25.50 12.60 -3.59
N GLN A 302 25.83 11.46 -2.98
CA GLN A 302 26.36 10.29 -3.67
C GLN A 302 25.35 9.71 -4.67
N TRP A 303 24.08 9.62 -4.31
CA TRP A 303 23.04 9.13 -5.22
C TRP A 303 22.96 10.01 -6.48
N LYS A 304 22.99 11.34 -6.33
CA LYS A 304 22.92 12.26 -7.47
C LYS A 304 24.16 12.14 -8.36
N ARG A 305 25.36 12.09 -7.79
CA ARG A 305 26.60 11.84 -8.55
C ARG A 305 26.54 10.55 -9.34
N LYS A 306 26.10 9.45 -8.73
CA LYS A 306 26.01 8.13 -9.37
C LYS A 306 24.97 8.08 -10.51
N ASN A 307 23.76 8.61 -10.26
CA ASN A 307 22.59 8.42 -11.14
C ASN A 307 22.37 9.57 -12.13
N LYS A 308 22.84 10.78 -11.81
CA LYS A 308 22.65 11.99 -12.62
C LYS A 308 23.95 12.59 -13.14
N LYS A 309 25.11 12.05 -12.74
CA LYS A 309 26.45 12.52 -13.16
C LYS A 309 26.64 14.03 -12.88
N GLN A 310 26.07 14.49 -11.77
CA GLN A 310 26.09 15.89 -11.36
C GLN A 310 26.31 16.00 -9.85
N ASP A 311 26.94 17.09 -9.41
CA ASP A 311 27.04 17.45 -8.01
C ASP A 311 25.70 17.88 -7.41
N TRP A 312 25.64 17.85 -6.08
CA TRP A 312 24.49 18.30 -5.32
C TRP A 312 24.52 19.82 -5.13
N PHE A 313 23.44 20.49 -5.53
CA PHE A 313 23.30 21.94 -5.40
C PHE A 313 22.36 22.31 -4.24
N ILE A 314 22.51 23.53 -3.72
CA ILE A 314 21.65 24.04 -2.63
C ILE A 314 20.16 24.03 -3.02
N GLY A 315 19.85 24.31 -4.29
CA GLY A 315 18.49 24.22 -4.81
C GLY A 315 17.90 22.81 -4.80
N ASP A 316 18.72 21.76 -4.87
CA ASP A 316 18.24 20.37 -4.71
C ASP A 316 17.79 20.13 -3.26
N THR A 317 18.54 20.65 -2.28
CA THR A 317 18.16 20.60 -0.86
C THR A 317 16.86 21.36 -0.61
N ALA A 318 16.68 22.53 -1.21
CA ALA A 318 15.45 23.31 -1.07
C ALA A 318 14.22 22.55 -1.61
N ASN A 319 14.33 21.94 -2.80
CA ASN A 319 13.26 21.11 -3.36
C ASN A 319 12.97 19.87 -2.50
N ALA A 320 14.02 19.18 -2.04
CA ALA A 320 13.87 18.04 -1.13
C ALA A 320 13.23 18.46 0.21
N GLY A 321 13.52 19.67 0.70
CA GLY A 321 12.97 20.24 1.93
C GLY A 321 11.45 20.36 1.98
N ILE A 322 10.81 20.39 0.81
CA ILE A 322 9.34 20.39 0.69
C ILE A 322 8.80 19.09 0.09
N GLY A 323 9.60 18.03 0.07
CA GLY A 323 9.20 16.71 -0.44
C GLY A 323 9.03 16.65 -1.96
N GLN A 324 9.73 17.51 -2.70
CA GLN A 324 9.78 17.51 -4.17
C GLN A 324 11.20 17.19 -4.68
N GLY A 325 11.43 17.37 -5.98
CA GLY A 325 12.71 17.04 -6.61
C GLY A 325 12.88 15.52 -6.74
N PHE A 326 13.94 14.97 -6.13
CA PHE A 326 14.24 13.54 -6.21
C PHE A 326 13.59 12.71 -5.10
N VAL A 327 12.93 13.32 -4.12
CA VAL A 327 12.29 12.60 -3.02
C VAL A 327 11.09 11.82 -3.55
N LEU A 328 11.05 10.50 -3.34
CA LEU A 328 9.93 9.63 -3.70
C LEU A 328 9.56 8.70 -2.55
N ALA A 329 8.28 8.59 -2.24
CA ALA A 329 7.76 7.69 -1.21
C ALA A 329 6.50 6.97 -1.70
N SER A 330 6.26 5.77 -1.19
CA SER A 330 4.98 5.06 -1.36
C SER A 330 3.97 5.44 -0.27
N PRO A 331 2.65 5.24 -0.51
CA PRO A 331 1.63 5.38 0.53
C PRO A 331 1.93 4.57 1.79
N LEU A 332 2.44 3.34 1.64
CA LEU A 332 2.88 2.52 2.77
C LEU A 332 3.96 3.23 3.59
N GLN A 333 5.02 3.72 2.92
CA GLN A 333 6.11 4.42 3.60
C GLN A 333 5.62 5.68 4.32
N LEU A 334 4.67 6.41 3.75
CA LEU A 334 4.05 7.57 4.39
C LEU A 334 3.20 7.19 5.61
N ALA A 335 2.45 6.08 5.56
CA ALA A 335 1.73 5.56 6.72
C ALA A 335 2.72 5.12 7.82
N THR A 336 3.81 4.44 7.46
CA THR A 336 4.87 4.05 8.39
C THR A 336 5.53 5.26 9.06
N MET A 337 5.91 6.27 8.29
CA MET A 337 6.45 7.53 8.80
C MET A 337 5.50 8.15 9.82
N THR A 338 4.21 8.18 9.49
CA THR A 338 3.18 8.77 10.34
C THR A 338 2.98 8.00 11.64
N ALA A 339 2.98 6.66 11.58
CA ALA A 339 2.90 5.82 12.76
C ALA A 339 4.12 6.00 13.68
N ARG A 340 5.32 6.02 13.10
CA ARG A 340 6.58 6.24 13.84
C ARG A 340 6.62 7.62 14.50
N LEU A 341 6.14 8.66 13.82
CA LEU A 341 5.96 9.98 14.43
C LEU A 341 4.94 9.96 15.56
N ALA A 342 3.81 9.28 15.38
CA ALA A 342 2.73 9.21 16.37
C ALA A 342 3.15 8.47 17.64
N SER A 343 3.75 7.28 17.53
CA SER A 343 4.12 6.45 18.66
C SER A 343 5.50 6.78 19.24
N GLY A 344 6.43 7.24 18.41
CA GLY A 344 7.85 7.36 18.80
C GLY A 344 8.59 6.02 18.79
N LEU A 345 8.03 4.99 18.15
CA LEU A 345 8.58 3.63 18.10
C LEU A 345 9.12 3.28 16.70
N ILE A 346 10.02 2.31 16.62
CA ILE A 346 10.52 1.70 15.39
C ILE A 346 9.52 0.62 14.96
N LEU A 347 8.51 1.03 14.20
CA LEU A 347 7.49 0.12 13.68
C LEU A 347 7.88 -0.43 12.31
N GLN A 348 7.71 -1.74 12.11
CA GLN A 348 7.81 -2.40 10.81
C GLN A 348 6.41 -2.79 10.33
N PRO A 349 6.02 -2.43 9.09
CA PRO A 349 4.72 -2.84 8.56
C PRO A 349 4.60 -4.37 8.49
N ARG A 350 3.50 -4.92 8.99
CA ARG A 350 3.21 -6.36 8.94
C ARG A 350 1.83 -6.63 8.37
N MET A 351 1.70 -7.70 7.58
CA MET A 351 0.43 -8.11 6.95
C MET A 351 -0.04 -9.51 7.36
N LEU A 352 0.86 -10.36 7.86
CA LEU A 352 0.50 -11.68 8.36
C LEU A 352 0.26 -11.55 9.86
N ASN A 353 -0.89 -12.01 10.33
CA ASN A 353 -1.17 -12.13 11.76
C ASN A 353 -0.76 -13.51 12.26
N MET A 354 -1.22 -14.57 11.57
CA MET A 354 -0.95 -15.97 11.94
C MET A 354 -0.62 -16.86 10.74
N ILE A 355 0.20 -17.88 11.01
CA ILE A 355 0.50 -19.01 10.11
C ILE A 355 0.21 -20.30 10.89
N ASP A 356 -0.73 -21.12 10.44
CA ASP A 356 -1.18 -22.35 11.12
C ASP A 356 -1.45 -22.15 12.62
N ASN A 357 -2.21 -21.10 12.96
CA ASN A 357 -2.58 -20.68 14.32
C ASN A 357 -1.40 -20.23 15.20
N LYS A 358 -0.21 -20.04 14.64
CA LYS A 358 0.93 -19.45 15.34
C LYS A 358 1.01 -17.96 15.02
N SER A 359 0.98 -17.13 16.07
CA SER A 359 1.13 -15.69 15.94
C SER A 359 2.50 -15.35 15.36
N THR A 360 2.50 -14.42 14.41
CA THR A 360 3.71 -13.82 13.83
C THR A 360 4.02 -12.47 14.47
N PHE A 361 3.45 -12.20 15.65
CA PHE A 361 3.56 -10.91 16.32
C PHE A 361 5.02 -10.50 16.53
N ILE A 362 5.32 -9.25 16.20
CA ILE A 362 6.61 -8.63 16.45
C ILE A 362 6.41 -7.58 17.53
N ASN A 363 7.25 -7.64 18.57
CA ASN A 363 7.22 -6.63 19.62
C ASN A 363 7.74 -5.29 19.09
N GLY A 364 6.86 -4.30 18.98
CA GLY A 364 7.14 -2.95 18.47
C GLY A 364 7.75 -1.98 19.49
N ASN A 365 8.20 -2.44 20.67
CA ASN A 365 8.57 -1.56 21.79
C ASN A 365 9.92 -0.81 21.65
N GLN A 366 10.62 -0.93 20.52
CA GLN A 366 11.88 -0.20 20.31
C GLN A 366 11.59 1.28 20.07
N LYS A 367 12.18 2.18 20.86
CA LYS A 367 12.01 3.64 20.70
C LYS A 367 12.87 4.17 19.56
N LEU A 368 12.36 5.17 18.85
CA LEU A 368 13.17 5.98 17.94
C LEU A 368 14.22 6.77 18.73
N ASN A 369 15.39 6.95 18.13
CA ASN A 369 16.44 7.79 18.68
C ASN A 369 16.18 9.29 18.44
N PHE A 370 15.03 9.80 18.91
CA PHE A 370 14.68 11.22 18.89
C PHE A 370 14.21 11.67 20.27
N LYS A 371 14.52 12.91 20.64
CA LYS A 371 13.98 13.50 21.87
C LYS A 371 12.45 13.56 21.81
N THR A 372 11.78 13.14 22.88
CA THR A 372 10.32 13.21 23.00
C THR A 372 9.79 14.63 22.79
N GLU A 373 10.51 15.65 23.24
CA GLU A 373 10.16 17.07 23.00
C GLU A 373 10.07 17.39 21.51
N HIS A 374 11.02 16.91 20.69
CA HIS A 374 11.02 17.17 19.25
C HIS A 374 9.82 16.50 18.58
N LEU A 375 9.55 15.23 18.92
CA LEU A 375 8.37 14.52 18.42
C LEU A 375 7.07 15.24 18.80
N ASN A 376 6.97 15.74 20.04
CA ASN A 376 5.79 16.47 20.51
C ASN A 376 5.57 17.80 19.77
N LEU A 377 6.64 18.51 19.38
CA LEU A 377 6.53 19.71 18.54
C LEU A 377 5.95 19.38 17.15
N ILE A 378 6.43 18.28 16.53
CA ILE A 378 5.89 17.82 15.24
C ILE A 378 4.42 17.41 15.37
N ARG A 379 4.08 16.60 16.38
CA ARG A 379 2.71 16.15 16.69
C ARG A 379 1.76 17.32 16.91
N THR A 380 2.19 18.35 17.65
CA THR A 380 1.40 19.56 17.90
C THR A 380 1.18 20.37 16.60
N GLY A 381 2.21 20.48 15.75
CA GLY A 381 2.05 21.08 14.43
C GLY A 381 1.07 20.31 13.54
N MET A 382 1.13 18.98 13.54
CA MET A 382 0.17 18.12 12.83
C MET A 382 -1.26 18.24 13.39
N TYR A 383 -1.39 18.38 14.71
CA TYR A 383 -2.68 18.64 15.35
C TYR A 383 -3.30 19.96 14.84
N ASP A 384 -2.51 21.02 14.77
CA ASP A 384 -2.98 22.32 14.31
C ASP A 384 -3.42 22.32 12.85
N VAL A 385 -2.78 21.54 12.00
CA VAL A 385 -3.19 21.40 10.59
C VAL A 385 -4.65 20.93 10.49
N SER A 386 -5.06 20.01 11.35
CA SER A 386 -6.39 19.40 11.31
C SER A 386 -7.40 20.10 12.23
N ASN A 387 -6.98 20.78 13.29
CA ASN A 387 -7.90 21.24 14.35
C ASN A 387 -7.89 22.75 14.57
N HIS A 388 -6.87 23.48 14.11
CA HIS A 388 -6.87 24.95 14.19
C HIS A 388 -7.75 25.55 13.08
N PRO A 389 -8.57 26.59 13.31
CA PRO A 389 -9.44 27.19 12.28
C PRO A 389 -8.70 27.64 11.01
N ARG A 390 -7.43 28.02 11.14
CA ARG A 390 -6.52 28.37 10.03
C ARG A 390 -5.66 27.21 9.52
N GLY A 391 -5.90 25.98 9.98
CA GLY A 391 -5.18 24.78 9.57
C GLY A 391 -5.63 24.31 8.19
N THR A 392 -4.69 23.84 7.37
CA THR A 392 -4.97 23.45 5.98
C THR A 392 -5.93 22.25 5.83
N ALA A 393 -6.18 21.47 6.88
CA ALA A 393 -7.09 20.32 6.89
C ALA A 393 -8.27 20.49 7.87
N PHE A 394 -8.56 21.71 8.33
CA PHE A 394 -9.58 21.98 9.34
C PHE A 394 -10.98 21.46 8.98
N SER A 395 -11.34 21.49 7.69
CA SER A 395 -12.61 20.96 7.16
C SER A 395 -12.72 19.43 7.24
N SER A 396 -11.60 18.74 7.41
CA SER A 396 -11.51 17.28 7.51
C SER A 396 -11.30 16.78 8.93
N ARG A 397 -11.50 17.64 9.95
CA ARG A 397 -11.46 17.24 11.37
C ARG A 397 -12.49 16.15 11.68
N ILE A 398 -12.20 15.39 12.73
CA ILE A 398 -13.11 14.38 13.30
C ILE A 398 -13.49 14.77 14.72
N ASP A 399 -14.35 13.98 15.34
CA ASP A 399 -14.93 14.19 16.67
C ASP A 399 -13.88 14.62 17.74
N GLU A 400 -14.30 15.46 18.68
CA GLU A 400 -13.50 15.93 19.82
C GLU A 400 -12.88 14.78 20.63
N LYS A 401 -13.57 13.64 20.77
CA LYS A 401 -13.03 12.46 21.47
C LYS A 401 -11.85 11.82 20.73
N TYR A 402 -11.83 11.92 19.41
CA TYR A 402 -10.89 11.20 18.56
C TYR A 402 -10.03 12.10 17.68
N LYS A 403 -9.78 13.36 18.08
CA LYS A 403 -9.07 14.37 17.26
C LYS A 403 -7.93 13.78 16.45
N MET A 404 -7.95 14.05 15.14
CA MET A 404 -6.90 13.60 14.22
C MET A 404 -5.80 14.67 14.16
N ALA A 405 -4.54 14.24 14.13
CA ALA A 405 -3.41 15.07 13.75
C ALA A 405 -2.90 14.64 12.39
N GLY A 406 -2.65 15.57 11.48
CA GLY A 406 -2.27 15.21 10.11
C GLY A 406 -1.51 16.28 9.35
N LYS A 407 -1.23 15.98 8.08
CA LYS A 407 -0.59 16.89 7.17
C LYS A 407 -1.06 16.66 5.74
N THR A 408 -1.44 17.76 5.07
CA THR A 408 -1.73 17.80 3.64
C THR A 408 -0.46 17.87 2.81
N GLY A 409 -0.51 17.28 1.62
CA GLY A 409 0.51 17.38 0.59
C GLY A 409 -0.12 17.62 -0.78
N THR A 410 0.64 18.28 -1.64
CA THR A 410 0.33 18.45 -3.06
C THR A 410 1.63 18.29 -3.80
N SER A 411 1.63 17.42 -4.80
CA SER A 411 2.83 16.98 -5.50
C SER A 411 2.71 17.35 -6.97
N GLN A 412 3.62 18.21 -7.43
CA GLN A 412 3.53 18.77 -8.77
C GLN A 412 3.99 17.75 -9.81
N VAL A 413 3.17 17.55 -10.83
CA VAL A 413 3.49 16.62 -11.93
C VAL A 413 4.25 17.32 -13.06
N ARG A 414 4.21 18.66 -13.09
CA ARG A 414 4.79 19.46 -14.16
C ARG A 414 5.61 20.63 -13.65
N PHE A 415 6.54 21.08 -14.49
CA PHE A 415 7.21 22.36 -14.31
C PHE A 415 6.27 23.51 -14.69
N ILE A 416 6.22 24.55 -13.86
CA ILE A 416 5.50 25.81 -14.16
C ILE A 416 6.54 26.80 -14.68
N SER A 417 6.41 27.19 -15.95
CA SER A 417 7.36 28.10 -16.60
C SER A 417 7.23 29.55 -16.08
N LYS A 418 8.26 30.37 -16.29
CA LYS A 418 8.24 31.81 -15.93
C LYS A 418 7.10 32.54 -16.66
N LYS A 419 6.96 32.28 -17.97
CA LYS A 419 5.88 32.81 -18.82
C LYS A 419 4.48 32.46 -18.30
N GLU A 420 4.30 31.22 -17.85
CA GLU A 420 3.02 30.78 -17.28
C GLU A 420 2.74 31.45 -15.92
N ARG A 421 3.77 31.74 -15.12
CA ARG A 421 3.59 32.49 -13.87
C ARG A 421 3.21 33.94 -14.11
N GLU A 422 3.78 34.56 -15.13
CA GLU A 422 3.49 35.94 -15.55
C GLU A 422 2.08 36.06 -16.13
N GLY A 423 1.64 35.08 -16.93
CA GLY A 423 0.29 35.03 -17.52
C GLY A 423 -0.82 34.52 -16.58
N GLY A 424 -0.48 34.11 -15.35
CA GLY A 424 -1.39 33.47 -14.41
C GLY A 424 -1.35 31.94 -14.51
N VAL A 425 -0.93 31.29 -13.41
CA VAL A 425 -0.82 29.82 -13.33
C VAL A 425 -2.19 29.19 -13.54
N THR A 426 -2.32 28.33 -14.56
CA THR A 426 -3.55 27.59 -14.85
C THR A 426 -3.98 26.79 -13.63
N LYS A 427 -5.25 26.89 -13.25
CA LYS A 427 -5.77 26.17 -12.08
C LYS A 427 -5.73 24.68 -12.35
N ASN A 428 -5.52 23.89 -11.29
CA ASN A 428 -5.46 22.43 -11.40
C ASN A 428 -6.73 21.83 -12.03
N GLU A 429 -7.90 22.41 -11.77
CA GLU A 429 -9.18 21.95 -12.29
C GLU A 429 -9.28 22.08 -13.83
N ASP A 430 -8.62 23.10 -14.39
CA ASP A 430 -8.62 23.42 -15.82
C ASP A 430 -7.56 22.63 -16.60
N LEU A 431 -6.68 21.89 -15.91
CA LEU A 431 -5.66 21.05 -16.55
C LEU A 431 -6.25 19.69 -16.97
N PRO A 432 -5.74 19.08 -18.06
CA PRO A 432 -5.97 17.67 -18.36
C PRO A 432 -5.61 16.81 -17.15
N TRP A 433 -6.39 15.75 -16.89
CA TRP A 433 -6.27 14.93 -15.68
C TRP A 433 -4.83 14.51 -15.38
N ASN A 434 -4.13 13.92 -16.35
CA ASN A 434 -2.73 13.46 -16.21
C ASN A 434 -1.69 14.57 -15.94
N ARG A 435 -2.07 15.86 -16.01
CA ARG A 435 -1.22 17.01 -15.75
C ARG A 435 -1.54 17.71 -14.43
N ARG A 436 -2.58 17.26 -13.72
CA ARG A 436 -2.96 17.77 -12.40
C ARG A 436 -1.99 17.27 -11.34
N ASP A 437 -1.85 18.03 -10.28
CA ASP A 437 -1.04 17.64 -9.13
C ASP A 437 -1.64 16.42 -8.41
N HIS A 438 -0.82 15.59 -7.78
CA HIS A 438 -1.33 14.55 -6.89
C HIS A 438 -1.73 15.16 -5.54
N ALA A 439 -2.85 14.70 -4.99
CA ALA A 439 -3.34 15.11 -3.67
C ALA A 439 -2.89 14.08 -2.63
N LEU A 440 -2.26 14.53 -1.56
CA LEU A 440 -1.78 13.66 -0.48
C LEU A 440 -2.31 14.11 0.87
N PHE A 441 -2.54 13.15 1.76
CA PHE A 441 -2.77 13.39 3.17
C PHE A 441 -2.15 12.26 3.99
N VAL A 442 -1.55 12.63 5.13
CA VAL A 442 -1.14 11.70 6.17
C VAL A 442 -1.72 12.12 7.49
N GLY A 443 -2.03 11.18 8.38
CA GLY A 443 -2.46 11.53 9.72
C GLY A 443 -2.54 10.34 10.66
N TYR A 444 -2.78 10.63 11.93
CA TYR A 444 -3.06 9.63 12.94
C TYR A 444 -4.16 10.11 13.88
N ALA A 445 -4.88 9.15 14.46
CA ALA A 445 -5.88 9.41 15.47
C ALA A 445 -5.97 8.22 16.46
N PRO A 446 -6.41 8.47 17.70
CA PRO A 446 -6.60 9.79 18.33
C PRO A 446 -5.30 10.56 18.57
N TYR A 447 -5.36 11.88 18.77
CA TYR A 447 -4.17 12.71 18.98
C TYR A 447 -3.44 12.39 20.29
N LYS A 448 -4.20 12.27 21.40
CA LYS A 448 -3.65 12.08 22.75
C LYS A 448 -3.09 10.67 22.96
N ASN A 449 -3.85 9.66 22.56
CA ASN A 449 -3.49 8.25 22.64
C ASN A 449 -3.57 7.66 21.23
N PRO A 450 -2.52 7.82 20.40
CA PRO A 450 -2.53 7.37 19.02
C PRO A 450 -2.85 5.88 18.91
N ARG A 451 -3.72 5.53 17.96
CA ARG A 451 -4.01 4.13 17.65
C ARG A 451 -3.77 3.78 16.19
N TYR A 452 -4.28 4.59 15.28
CA TYR A 452 -4.18 4.33 13.85
C TYR A 452 -3.47 5.48 13.15
N SER A 453 -2.61 5.13 12.20
CA SER A 453 -2.06 6.03 11.20
C SER A 453 -2.71 5.76 9.85
N ILE A 454 -2.76 6.78 9.00
CA ILE A 454 -3.30 6.69 7.66
C ILE A 454 -2.44 7.50 6.68
N SER A 455 -2.27 6.97 5.47
CA SER A 455 -1.81 7.71 4.31
C SER A 455 -2.82 7.54 3.18
N VAL A 456 -3.16 8.65 2.52
CA VAL A 456 -4.00 8.66 1.32
C VAL A 456 -3.31 9.46 0.23
N ILE A 457 -3.26 8.89 -0.97
CA ILE A 457 -2.84 9.56 -2.20
C ILE A 457 -3.96 9.42 -3.23
N VAL A 458 -4.33 10.54 -3.85
CA VAL A 458 -5.19 10.57 -5.04
C VAL A 458 -4.35 11.11 -6.18
N GLU A 459 -4.02 10.24 -7.13
CA GLU A 459 -3.28 10.64 -8.32
C GLU A 459 -4.09 11.69 -9.08
N HIS A 460 -3.46 12.84 -9.39
CA HIS A 460 -4.10 13.89 -10.19
C HIS A 460 -5.37 14.48 -9.53
N GLY A 461 -5.51 14.29 -8.20
CA GLY A 461 -6.61 14.85 -7.42
C GLY A 461 -6.48 16.36 -7.12
N GLY A 462 -5.38 17.00 -7.52
CA GLY A 462 -5.10 18.40 -7.23
C GLY A 462 -4.77 18.62 -5.75
N ALA A 463 -5.63 19.33 -5.03
CA ALA A 463 -5.34 19.77 -3.67
C ALA A 463 -5.56 18.67 -2.61
N GLY A 464 -4.52 18.42 -1.80
CA GLY A 464 -4.54 17.45 -0.69
C GLY A 464 -5.68 17.67 0.32
N SER A 465 -5.98 18.93 0.64
CA SER A 465 -7.05 19.31 1.58
C SER A 465 -8.46 19.05 1.04
N ARG A 466 -8.66 19.04 -0.29
CA ARG A 466 -9.98 18.88 -0.92
C ARG A 466 -10.29 17.44 -1.30
N LYS A 467 -9.28 16.64 -1.65
CA LYS A 467 -9.46 15.26 -2.11
C LYS A 467 -8.97 14.22 -1.11
N ALA A 468 -7.68 14.23 -0.78
CA ALA A 468 -7.08 13.19 0.06
C ALA A 468 -7.52 13.28 1.54
N ALA A 469 -7.60 14.49 2.12
CA ALA A 469 -7.96 14.66 3.53
C ALA A 469 -9.40 14.21 3.86
N PRO A 470 -10.44 14.48 3.05
CA PRO A 470 -11.78 13.93 3.28
C PRO A 470 -11.84 12.40 3.18
N ILE A 471 -11.14 11.79 2.22
CA ILE A 471 -11.05 10.32 2.12
C ILE A 471 -10.41 9.76 3.40
N ALA A 472 -9.29 10.35 3.82
CA ALA A 472 -8.59 9.93 5.03
C ALA A 472 -9.45 10.07 6.29
N ARG A 473 -10.20 11.17 6.41
CA ARG A 473 -11.16 11.39 7.50
C ARG A 473 -12.18 10.26 7.58
N ASP A 474 -12.80 9.91 6.47
CA ASP A 474 -13.88 8.93 6.44
C ASP A 474 -13.36 7.52 6.78
N ILE A 475 -12.20 7.14 6.21
CA ILE A 475 -11.54 5.86 6.52
C ILE A 475 -11.09 5.82 7.98
N MET A 476 -10.52 6.90 8.51
CA MET A 476 -10.09 6.97 9.91
C MET A 476 -11.27 6.83 10.87
N LYS A 477 -12.41 7.49 10.58
CA LYS A 477 -13.65 7.31 11.37
C LYS A 477 -14.11 5.85 11.36
N LYS A 478 -14.07 5.18 10.21
CA LYS A 478 -14.41 3.76 10.12
C LYS A 478 -13.45 2.90 10.95
N ALA A 479 -12.13 3.11 10.83
CA ALA A 479 -11.14 2.38 11.60
C ALA A 479 -11.35 2.54 13.11
N LEU A 480 -11.61 3.76 13.59
CA LEU A 480 -11.91 4.04 15.00
C LEU A 480 -13.20 3.38 15.48
N SER A 481 -14.20 3.23 14.62
CA SER A 481 -15.48 2.58 14.96
C SER A 481 -15.40 1.06 15.11
N LEU A 482 -14.42 0.40 14.47
CA LEU A 482 -14.30 -1.06 14.46
C LEU A 482 -13.62 -1.63 15.72
N GLY A 483 -12.98 -0.78 16.54
CA GLY A 483 -12.26 -1.22 17.74
C GLY A 483 -11.08 -2.16 17.46
N GLU A 484 -10.68 -2.97 18.45
CA GLU A 484 -9.51 -3.86 18.35
C GLU A 484 -9.77 -5.17 17.59
N ASN A 485 -11.03 -5.50 17.29
CA ASN A 485 -11.44 -6.80 16.72
C ASN A 485 -11.45 -6.81 15.18
N SER A 486 -10.37 -6.33 14.54
CA SER A 486 -10.33 -6.21 13.07
C SER A 486 -9.87 -7.47 12.34
N TYR A 487 -9.32 -8.49 13.02
CA TYR A 487 -8.69 -9.65 12.37
C TYR A 487 -9.63 -10.81 12.02
N GLY A 488 -10.88 -10.81 12.51
CA GLY A 488 -11.87 -11.86 12.26
C GLY A 488 -11.54 -13.24 12.88
N PRO A 489 -12.40 -14.25 12.69
CA PRO A 489 -12.20 -15.60 13.24
C PRO A 489 -11.09 -16.39 12.52
N MET A 490 -10.62 -17.47 13.13
CA MET A 490 -9.53 -18.29 12.59
C MET A 490 -9.94 -19.06 11.32
N PRO A 491 -9.04 -19.21 10.32
CA PRO A 491 -9.34 -20.01 9.12
C PRO A 491 -9.78 -21.45 9.42
N ASN A 492 -9.20 -22.08 10.44
CA ASN A 492 -9.55 -23.46 10.85
C ASN A 492 -10.98 -23.55 11.40
N GLN A 493 -11.45 -22.53 12.11
CA GLN A 493 -12.82 -22.47 12.62
C GLN A 493 -13.83 -22.36 11.47
N ILE A 494 -13.53 -21.55 10.46
CA ILE A 494 -14.40 -21.41 9.27
C ILE A 494 -14.48 -22.72 8.49
N ARG A 495 -13.35 -23.43 8.32
CA ARG A 495 -13.34 -24.73 7.63
C ARG A 495 -14.11 -25.79 8.41
N SER A 496 -13.93 -25.89 9.72
CA SER A 496 -14.69 -26.84 10.55
C SER A 496 -16.19 -26.57 10.47
N ASP A 497 -16.60 -25.30 10.46
CA ASP A 497 -18.02 -24.93 10.41
C ASP A 497 -18.63 -25.18 9.03
N LYS A 498 -17.87 -24.95 7.94
CA LYS A 498 -18.31 -25.31 6.58
C LYS A 498 -18.36 -26.82 6.37
N ILE A 499 -17.39 -27.59 6.90
CA ILE A 499 -17.41 -29.05 6.82
C ILE A 499 -18.63 -29.59 7.58
N LYS A 500 -18.89 -29.10 8.80
CA LYS A 500 -20.09 -29.45 9.58
C LYS A 500 -21.39 -29.08 8.85
N LYS A 501 -21.48 -27.91 8.21
CA LYS A 501 -22.65 -27.50 7.44
C LYS A 501 -22.80 -28.23 6.10
N SER A 502 -21.70 -28.73 5.52
CA SER A 502 -21.73 -29.41 4.23
C SER A 502 -22.21 -30.86 4.30
N GLY A 503 -22.27 -31.45 5.49
CA GLY A 503 -23.05 -32.68 5.77
C GLY A 503 -22.87 -33.87 4.81
N LYS A 504 -21.80 -33.88 4.01
CA LYS A 504 -21.47 -34.94 3.06
C LYS A 504 -20.06 -35.40 3.40
N THR A 505 -19.98 -36.16 4.48
CA THR A 505 -18.96 -37.19 4.65
C THR A 505 -19.07 -38.18 3.47
N VAL A 506 -17.90 -38.58 2.98
CA VAL A 506 -17.67 -39.52 1.86
C VAL A 506 -18.61 -40.72 1.90
#